data_AF-D8FDJ1-F1
#
_entry.id   AF-D8FDJ1-F1
#
_cell.length_a   1.000
_cell.length_b   1.000
_cell.length_c   1.000
_cell.angle_alpha   90.00
_cell.angle_beta   90.00
_cell.angle_gamma   90.00
#
_symmetry.space_group_name_H-M   'P 1'
#
loop_
_entity.id
_entity.type
_entity.pdbx_description
1 polymer ?
#
loop_
_entity_poly.entity_id
_entity_poly.type
_entity_poly.pdbx_seq_one_letter_code
_entity_poly.pdbx_strand_id
1 'polypeptide(L)'
;MGSEIRVYTACPSERFPEKNRKGKEIKRPKVELFACKLAFSDGDIPLEQKNTAILFGVNEELERQGLCLKTLRNNVTHINAVDDSITIRCPKLPKDTDARIGVRRDPKNPDKKEKIFGYNLVLSTSVELQLKLELPVAVTNIAGNAEEGSQIIANNEQLHSHHEADVKIDIADAKYDIIKNYQYIREKGSIPIIDYNRRNEDLSKSAILNRGYDQNGWPFAPCGLLTRPNGFDQAHQRLTFCCFKQCLKLRETALKNLQSGYNISQCPHILNRTGFAKHMSIKEYPRLINEIPRGTKRYDTIKKLRSAAERANSTIKEDIKILEKPRVLSGFRSNILGQMAGITLLLKRALSFIVKITNQFAKSLELRPPPIPKSIQNIIQLE
;
A
#
# COMPACT_ATOMS: atom_id res chain seq x y z
N MET A 1 -56.04 -8.40 8.71
CA MET A 1 -55.19 -7.74 9.73
C MET A 1 -53.93 -8.55 9.97
N GLY A 2 -52.81 -7.91 10.29
CA GLY A 2 -51.59 -8.61 10.74
C GLY A 2 -50.54 -8.96 9.67
N SER A 3 -50.87 -8.97 8.38
CA SER A 3 -49.87 -9.16 7.31
C SER A 3 -49.01 -7.91 7.11
N GLU A 4 -47.70 -8.09 6.97
CA GLU A 4 -46.78 -6.99 6.70
C GLU A 4 -46.90 -6.54 5.23
N ILE A 5 -47.24 -5.26 5.04
CA ILE A 5 -47.26 -4.60 3.75
C ILE A 5 -45.89 -3.95 3.56
N ARG A 6 -45.22 -4.25 2.45
CA ARG A 6 -43.92 -3.69 2.10
C ARG A 6 -43.98 -3.03 0.74
N VAL A 7 -43.50 -1.80 0.65
CA VAL A 7 -43.43 -1.08 -0.61
C VAL A 7 -41.99 -0.85 -1.00
N TYR A 8 -41.69 -1.14 -2.26
CA TYR A 8 -40.36 -1.07 -2.83
C TYR A 8 -40.34 -0.12 -4.02
N THR A 9 -39.23 0.60 -4.17
CA THR A 9 -38.90 1.30 -5.41
C THR A 9 -37.52 0.89 -5.89
N ALA A 10 -37.24 1.07 -7.19
CA ALA A 10 -35.87 0.98 -7.67
C ALA A 10 -35.07 2.16 -7.12
N CYS A 11 -33.83 1.94 -6.68
CA CYS A 11 -33.02 3.06 -6.21
C CYS A 11 -32.81 4.08 -7.35
N PRO A 12 -33.19 5.36 -7.16
CA PRO A 12 -33.04 6.39 -8.19
C PRO A 12 -31.59 6.81 -8.37
N SER A 13 -30.69 6.44 -7.45
CA SER A 13 -29.28 6.82 -7.50
C SER A 13 -28.61 6.32 -8.77
N GLU A 14 -27.97 7.25 -9.48
CA GLU A 14 -27.11 6.98 -10.65
C GLU A 14 -25.72 6.46 -10.24
N ARG A 15 -25.43 6.38 -8.94
CA ARG A 15 -24.11 5.97 -8.43
C ARG A 15 -23.88 4.45 -8.49
N PHE A 16 -24.87 3.68 -8.92
CA PHE A 16 -24.69 2.24 -9.13
C PHE A 16 -24.00 2.01 -10.47
N PRO A 17 -22.92 1.20 -10.52
CA PRO A 17 -22.30 0.86 -11.78
C PRO A 17 -23.31 0.14 -12.67
N GLU A 18 -23.43 0.58 -13.92
CA GLU A 18 -24.36 -0.01 -14.88
C GLU A 18 -23.97 -1.45 -15.24
N LYS A 19 -22.67 -1.74 -15.26
CA LYS A 19 -22.10 -3.04 -15.59
C LYS A 19 -21.16 -3.53 -14.49
N ASN A 20 -21.14 -4.85 -14.27
CA ASN A 20 -20.16 -5.48 -13.39
C ASN A 20 -18.79 -5.60 -14.09
N ARG A 21 -17.78 -6.08 -13.35
CA ARG A 21 -16.42 -6.30 -13.88
C ARG A 21 -16.33 -7.25 -15.09
N LYS A 22 -17.40 -8.01 -15.39
CA LYS A 22 -17.53 -8.91 -16.52
C LYS A 22 -18.42 -8.32 -17.64
N GLY A 23 -18.74 -7.03 -17.58
CA GLY A 23 -19.56 -6.34 -18.59
C GLY A 23 -21.07 -6.61 -18.52
N LYS A 24 -21.56 -7.38 -17.54
CA LYS A 24 -22.99 -7.70 -17.39
C LYS A 24 -23.72 -6.59 -16.66
N GLU A 25 -24.89 -6.22 -17.16
CA GLU A 25 -25.76 -5.22 -16.52
C GLU A 25 -26.09 -5.57 -15.06
N ILE A 26 -25.99 -4.57 -14.19
CA ILE A 26 -26.34 -4.67 -12.79
C ILE A 26 -27.74 -4.08 -12.62
N LYS A 27 -28.70 -4.93 -12.21
CA LYS A 27 -30.02 -4.46 -11.83
C LYS A 27 -29.91 -3.53 -10.63
N ARG A 28 -30.52 -2.34 -10.72
CA ARG A 28 -30.58 -1.39 -9.61
C ARG A 28 -31.23 -2.06 -8.40
N PRO A 29 -30.72 -1.83 -7.19
CA PRO A 29 -31.29 -2.45 -6.01
C PRO A 29 -32.70 -1.92 -5.74
N LYS A 30 -33.62 -2.83 -5.43
CA LYS A 30 -34.90 -2.45 -4.82
C LYS A 30 -34.66 -1.94 -3.40
N VAL A 31 -35.16 -0.75 -3.11
CA VAL A 31 -35.14 -0.09 -1.81
C VAL A 31 -36.52 -0.23 -1.20
N GLU A 32 -36.59 -0.76 0.01
CA GLU A 32 -37.83 -0.74 0.81
C GLU A 32 -38.11 0.71 1.20
N LEU A 33 -39.20 1.31 0.73
CA LEU A 33 -39.59 2.67 1.09
C LEU A 33 -40.14 2.69 2.51
N PHE A 34 -41.09 1.80 2.77
CA PHE A 34 -41.71 1.63 4.06
C PHE A 34 -42.22 0.19 4.20
N ALA A 35 -42.31 -0.27 5.45
CA ALA A 35 -43.00 -1.48 5.83
C ALA A 35 -43.96 -1.15 6.97
N CYS A 36 -45.23 -1.52 6.81
CA CYS A 36 -46.28 -1.27 7.79
C CYS A 36 -47.17 -2.49 7.96
N LYS A 37 -47.95 -2.51 9.04
CA LYS A 37 -49.02 -3.50 9.25
C LYS A 37 -50.29 -2.79 9.67
N LEU A 38 -51.42 -3.32 9.22
CA LEU A 38 -52.73 -2.87 9.68
C LEU A 38 -52.97 -3.42 11.10
N ALA A 39 -53.30 -2.52 12.02
CA ALA A 39 -53.58 -2.81 13.42
C ALA A 39 -54.82 -2.03 13.88
N PHE A 40 -55.41 -2.43 15.00
CA PHE A 40 -56.44 -1.63 15.65
C PHE A 40 -55.83 -0.36 16.26
N SER A 41 -56.59 0.73 16.21
CA SER A 41 -56.22 2.00 16.83
C SER A 41 -56.46 1.94 18.34
N ASP A 42 -55.56 1.30 19.08
CA ASP A 42 -55.63 1.21 20.53
C ASP A 42 -54.93 2.42 21.17
N GLY A 43 -55.69 3.48 21.48
CA GLY A 43 -55.19 4.70 22.12
C GLY A 43 -54.63 5.76 21.15
N ASP A 44 -53.77 6.66 21.67
CA ASP A 44 -53.21 7.76 20.87
C ASP A 44 -52.28 7.25 19.76
N ILE A 45 -52.63 7.55 18.51
CA ILE A 45 -51.84 7.18 17.33
C ILE A 45 -50.59 8.08 17.27
N PRO A 46 -49.36 7.50 17.26
CA PRO A 46 -48.15 8.29 17.10
C PRO A 46 -48.17 9.13 15.82
N LEU A 47 -47.64 10.35 15.89
CA LEU A 47 -47.61 11.29 14.76
C LEU A 47 -47.01 10.68 13.49
N GLU A 48 -46.00 9.83 13.62
CA GLU A 48 -45.39 9.10 12.50
C GLU A 48 -46.39 8.19 11.77
N GLN A 49 -47.27 7.50 12.50
CA GLN A 49 -48.27 6.60 11.92
C GLN A 49 -49.39 7.41 11.25
N LYS A 50 -49.79 8.53 11.84
CA LYS A 50 -50.74 9.47 11.25
C LYS A 50 -50.20 10.08 9.95
N ASN A 51 -48.96 10.56 9.95
CA ASN A 51 -48.28 11.06 8.75
C ASN A 51 -48.17 9.99 7.65
N THR A 52 -47.94 8.73 8.04
CA THR A 52 -47.89 7.60 7.11
C THR A 52 -49.26 7.32 6.49
N ALA A 53 -50.35 7.39 7.26
CA ALA A 53 -51.70 7.22 6.75
C ALA A 53 -52.14 8.37 5.84
N ILE A 54 -51.73 9.61 6.16
CA ILE A 54 -51.93 10.80 5.32
C ILE A 54 -51.19 10.65 3.99
N LEU A 55 -49.94 10.19 4.00
CA LEU A 55 -49.15 9.96 2.78
C LEU A 55 -49.84 9.01 1.80
N PHE A 56 -50.54 7.98 2.29
CA PHE A 56 -51.28 7.05 1.43
C PHE A 56 -52.69 7.50 1.10
N GLY A 57 -53.15 8.65 1.62
CA GLY A 57 -54.52 9.13 1.43
C GLY A 57 -55.57 8.23 2.06
N VAL A 58 -55.22 7.44 3.09
CA VAL A 58 -56.13 6.47 3.74
C VAL A 58 -56.46 6.84 5.18
N ASN A 59 -56.03 8.01 5.67
CA ASN A 59 -56.22 8.40 7.08
C ASN A 59 -57.69 8.39 7.49
N GLU A 60 -58.58 9.02 6.71
CA GLU A 60 -60.01 9.10 7.02
C GLU A 60 -60.69 7.73 7.02
N GLU A 61 -60.32 6.86 6.07
CA GLU A 61 -60.86 5.50 5.97
C GLU A 61 -60.41 4.62 7.13
N LEU A 62 -59.16 4.77 7.58
CA LEU A 62 -58.63 4.06 8.74
C LEU A 62 -59.28 4.52 10.03
N GLU A 63 -59.46 5.83 10.22
CA GLU A 63 -60.16 6.41 11.37
C GLU A 63 -61.61 5.90 11.44
N ARG A 64 -62.33 5.87 10.31
CA ARG A 64 -63.70 5.35 10.23
C ARG A 64 -63.82 3.89 10.68
N GLN A 65 -62.80 3.08 10.43
CA GLN A 65 -62.79 1.66 10.76
C GLN A 65 -62.13 1.33 12.10
N GLY A 66 -61.65 2.33 12.86
CA GLY A 66 -60.93 2.09 14.12
C GLY A 66 -59.59 1.36 13.90
N LEU A 67 -58.92 1.65 12.78
CA LEU A 67 -57.68 1.03 12.36
C LEU A 67 -56.55 2.06 12.26
N CYS A 68 -55.32 1.59 12.33
CA CYS A 68 -54.13 2.40 12.09
C CYS A 68 -53.06 1.62 11.31
N LEU A 69 -52.16 2.36 10.65
CA LEU A 69 -50.96 1.80 10.03
C LEU A 69 -49.81 1.85 11.03
N LYS A 70 -49.47 0.69 11.59
CA LYS A 70 -48.28 0.56 12.43
C LYS A 70 -47.03 0.47 11.56
N THR A 71 -46.28 1.56 11.49
CA THR A 71 -44.98 1.63 10.80
C THR A 71 -43.96 0.73 11.49
N LEU A 72 -43.35 -0.18 10.73
CA LEU A 72 -42.29 -1.07 11.19
C LEU A 72 -40.91 -0.54 10.79
N ARG A 73 -40.79 -0.06 9.54
CA ARG A 73 -39.57 0.52 8.98
C ARG A 73 -39.93 1.63 8.01
N ASN A 74 -39.17 2.71 8.00
CA ASN A 74 -39.34 3.83 7.09
C ASN A 74 -37.96 4.31 6.59
N ASN A 75 -37.78 4.32 5.27
CA ASN A 75 -36.59 4.87 4.60
C ASN A 75 -36.90 6.19 3.88
N VAL A 76 -38.13 6.69 3.91
CA VAL A 76 -38.49 8.03 3.44
C VAL A 76 -38.03 9.05 4.49
N THR A 77 -37.16 9.97 4.08
CA THR A 77 -36.60 10.99 4.98
C THR A 77 -37.22 12.36 4.79
N HIS A 78 -37.75 12.66 3.60
CA HIS A 78 -38.39 13.93 3.30
C HIS A 78 -39.39 13.75 2.17
N ILE A 79 -40.48 14.50 2.22
CA ILE A 79 -41.50 14.59 1.17
C ILE A 79 -41.66 16.08 0.90
N ASN A 80 -41.46 16.49 -0.34
CA ASN A 80 -41.67 17.85 -0.78
C ASN A 80 -43.08 17.96 -1.39
N ALA A 81 -43.95 18.70 -0.72
CA ALA A 81 -45.34 18.88 -1.15
C ALA A 81 -45.49 19.85 -2.34
N VAL A 82 -44.43 20.55 -2.75
CA VAL A 82 -44.46 21.51 -3.86
C VAL A 82 -44.27 20.81 -5.20
N ASP A 83 -43.44 19.77 -5.25
CA ASP A 83 -43.08 19.05 -6.47
C ASP A 83 -43.35 17.53 -6.40
N ASP A 84 -44.05 17.09 -5.36
CA ASP A 84 -44.34 15.68 -5.04
C ASP A 84 -43.10 14.77 -4.96
N SER A 85 -41.90 15.35 -4.78
CA SER A 85 -40.68 14.57 -4.70
C SER A 85 -40.48 13.94 -3.32
N ILE A 86 -39.98 12.71 -3.32
CA ILE A 86 -39.70 11.94 -2.11
C ILE A 86 -38.20 11.67 -2.00
N THR A 87 -37.59 12.12 -0.90
CA THR A 87 -36.20 11.80 -0.58
C THR A 87 -36.15 10.50 0.23
N ILE A 88 -35.35 9.55 -0.24
CA ILE A 88 -35.23 8.24 0.38
C ILE A 88 -33.78 7.93 0.78
N ARG A 89 -33.61 7.29 1.94
CA ARG A 89 -32.33 6.74 2.39
C ARG A 89 -32.19 5.32 1.86
N CYS A 90 -31.32 5.12 0.87
CA CYS A 90 -31.02 3.79 0.36
C CYS A 90 -30.09 3.03 1.34
N PRO A 91 -30.55 1.95 2.02
CA PRO A 91 -29.70 1.18 2.94
C PRO A 91 -28.61 0.37 2.22
N LYS A 92 -28.69 0.27 0.88
CA LYS A 92 -27.78 -0.48 0.03
C LYS A 92 -26.67 0.39 -0.58
N LEU A 93 -26.76 1.72 -0.44
CA LEU A 93 -25.69 2.64 -0.84
C LEU A 93 -24.79 2.88 0.39
N PRO A 94 -23.45 2.75 0.27
CA PRO A 94 -22.57 3.13 1.37
C PRO A 94 -22.72 4.63 1.67
N LYS A 95 -22.58 4.99 2.96
CA LYS A 95 -22.61 6.38 3.42
C LYS A 95 -21.49 7.23 2.80
N ASP A 96 -20.37 6.59 2.48
CA ASP A 96 -19.25 7.19 1.77
C ASP A 96 -19.12 6.53 0.40
N THR A 97 -19.32 7.29 -0.67
CA THR A 97 -19.28 6.77 -2.04
C THR A 97 -17.89 6.81 -2.67
N ASP A 98 -16.88 7.38 -2.00
CA ASP A 98 -15.50 7.43 -2.48
C ASP A 98 -14.66 6.35 -1.77
N ALA A 99 -15.04 5.97 -0.55
CA ALA A 99 -14.45 4.85 0.19
C ALA A 99 -14.72 3.49 -0.49
N ARG A 100 -13.78 2.55 -0.34
CA ARG A 100 -13.87 1.19 -0.90
C ARG A 100 -13.39 0.16 0.11
N ILE A 101 -13.72 -1.11 -0.13
CA ILE A 101 -13.29 -2.21 0.72
C ILE A 101 -11.84 -2.56 0.39
N GLY A 102 -10.92 -2.19 1.27
CA GLY A 102 -9.56 -2.69 1.32
C GLY A 102 -9.44 -3.98 2.11
N VAL A 103 -8.25 -4.58 2.05
CA VAL A 103 -7.93 -5.81 2.78
C VAL A 103 -6.62 -5.62 3.53
N ARG A 104 -6.63 -5.91 4.83
CA ARG A 104 -5.41 -6.08 5.62
C ARG A 104 -5.33 -7.51 6.16
N ARG A 105 -4.13 -7.95 6.55
CA ARG A 105 -3.97 -9.16 7.37
C ARG A 105 -4.13 -8.78 8.84
N ASP A 106 -4.76 -9.66 9.62
CA ASP A 106 -4.86 -9.49 11.07
C ASP A 106 -3.43 -9.54 11.66
N PRO A 107 -2.99 -8.50 12.39
CA PRO A 107 -1.65 -8.47 13.00
C PRO A 107 -1.41 -9.63 13.98
N LYS A 108 -2.47 -10.17 14.60
CA LYS A 108 -2.40 -11.30 15.55
C LYS A 108 -2.54 -12.65 14.85
N ASN A 109 -3.12 -12.69 13.66
CA ASN A 109 -3.27 -13.89 12.85
C ASN A 109 -3.03 -13.59 11.35
N PRO A 110 -1.77 -13.71 10.88
CA PRO A 110 -1.40 -13.36 9.50
C PRO A 110 -2.16 -14.11 8.39
N ASP A 111 -2.76 -15.26 8.70
CA ASP A 111 -3.56 -16.05 7.74
C ASP A 111 -4.99 -15.51 7.59
N LYS A 112 -5.45 -14.73 8.56
CA LYS A 112 -6.76 -14.11 8.55
C LYS A 112 -6.72 -12.76 7.82
N LYS A 113 -7.58 -12.62 6.81
CA LYS A 113 -7.80 -11.37 6.08
C LYS A 113 -8.97 -10.61 6.68
N GLU A 114 -8.77 -9.34 6.99
CA GLU A 114 -9.80 -8.42 7.44
C GLU A 114 -10.17 -7.47 6.30
N LYS A 115 -11.48 -7.32 6.06
CA LYS A 115 -12.01 -6.34 5.11
C LYS A 115 -12.26 -5.04 5.84
N ILE A 116 -11.65 -3.95 5.34
CA ILE A 116 -11.82 -2.61 5.90
C ILE A 116 -12.49 -1.75 4.85
N PHE A 117 -13.61 -1.13 5.21
CA PHE A 117 -14.23 -0.12 4.37
C PHE A 117 -13.63 1.25 4.71
N GLY A 118 -13.00 1.91 3.74
CA GLY A 118 -12.38 3.21 3.95
C GLY A 118 -11.35 3.58 2.89
N TYR A 119 -10.30 4.24 3.35
CA TYR A 119 -9.18 4.75 2.55
C TYR A 119 -7.86 4.16 3.04
N ASN A 120 -6.87 4.12 2.16
CA ASN A 120 -5.48 3.86 2.51
C ASN A 120 -4.71 5.18 2.41
N LEU A 121 -3.94 5.48 3.46
CA LEU A 121 -2.99 6.58 3.45
C LEU A 121 -1.60 6.03 3.10
N VAL A 122 -0.99 6.57 2.05
CA VAL A 122 0.35 6.23 1.58
C VAL A 122 1.30 7.37 1.91
N LEU A 123 2.29 7.08 2.75
CA LEU A 123 3.25 8.06 3.27
C LEU A 123 4.64 7.83 2.68
N SER A 124 5.26 8.88 2.16
CA SER A 124 6.71 8.90 1.88
C SER A 124 7.44 9.58 3.03
N THR A 125 8.52 8.95 3.51
CA THR A 125 9.34 9.45 4.62
C THR A 125 10.77 9.61 4.13
N SER A 126 11.30 10.84 4.16
CA SER A 126 12.73 11.08 3.97
C SER A 126 13.51 10.60 5.20
N VAL A 127 14.71 10.08 4.97
CA VAL A 127 15.63 9.59 6.00
C VAL A 127 16.96 10.32 5.87
N GLU A 128 17.11 11.36 6.68
CA GLU A 128 18.32 12.20 6.74
C GLU A 128 19.35 11.55 7.66
N LEU A 129 20.25 10.76 7.06
CA LEU A 129 21.21 9.92 7.78
C LEU A 129 22.20 10.73 8.63
N GLN A 130 22.67 11.88 8.12
CA GLN A 130 23.59 12.77 8.83
C GLN A 130 22.92 13.38 10.07
N LEU A 131 21.65 13.75 9.95
CA LEU A 131 20.87 14.36 11.04
C LEU A 131 20.22 13.31 11.95
N LYS A 132 20.24 12.03 11.58
CA LYS A 132 19.43 10.96 12.20
C LYS A 132 17.95 11.39 12.31
N LEU A 133 17.46 12.03 11.26
CA LEU A 133 16.13 12.61 11.23
C LEU A 133 15.29 11.93 10.15
N GLU A 134 14.03 11.66 10.47
CA GLU A 134 13.09 11.05 9.55
C GLU A 134 11.92 12.00 9.37
N LEU A 135 11.60 12.44 8.15
CA LEU A 135 10.56 13.44 7.92
C LEU A 135 9.49 12.90 6.97
N PRO A 136 8.20 12.97 7.31
CA PRO A 136 7.15 12.74 6.32
C PRO A 136 7.21 13.86 5.28
N VAL A 137 7.38 13.51 4.00
CA VAL A 137 7.58 14.48 2.92
C VAL A 137 6.47 14.48 1.88
N ALA A 138 5.71 13.40 1.76
CA ALA A 138 4.55 13.35 0.89
C ALA A 138 3.49 12.39 1.44
N VAL A 139 2.23 12.71 1.16
CA VAL A 139 1.07 11.95 1.61
C VAL A 139 0.08 11.84 0.47
N THR A 140 -0.35 10.62 0.16
CA THR A 140 -1.45 10.37 -0.78
C THR A 140 -2.54 9.54 -0.12
N ASN A 141 -3.78 10.00 -0.23
CA ASN A 141 -4.95 9.27 0.24
C ASN A 141 -5.68 8.62 -0.93
N ILE A 142 -5.82 7.29 -0.90
CA ILE A 142 -6.49 6.52 -1.95
C ILE A 142 -7.65 5.70 -1.37
N ALA A 143 -8.61 5.31 -2.21
CA ALA A 143 -9.66 4.38 -1.78
C ALA A 143 -9.07 3.03 -1.33
N GLY A 144 -9.72 2.34 -0.38
CA GLY A 144 -9.15 1.13 0.25
C GLY A 144 -8.77 -0.01 -0.71
N ASN A 145 -9.37 -0.08 -1.90
CA ASN A 145 -9.07 -1.09 -2.92
C ASN A 145 -8.18 -0.59 -4.07
N ALA A 146 -7.73 0.68 -4.01
CA ALA A 146 -6.92 1.28 -5.05
C ALA A 146 -5.50 0.70 -5.09
N GLU A 147 -4.83 0.87 -6.22
CA GLU A 147 -3.48 0.35 -6.44
C GLU A 147 -2.46 1.23 -5.72
N GLU A 148 -2.04 0.77 -4.53
CA GLU A 148 -0.99 1.44 -3.74
C GLU A 148 0.40 1.31 -4.39
N GLY A 149 0.68 0.22 -5.11
CA GLY A 149 2.02 -0.10 -5.61
C GLY A 149 2.60 0.93 -6.58
N SER A 150 1.78 1.79 -7.17
CA SER A 150 2.21 2.88 -8.07
C SER A 150 2.29 4.26 -7.41
N GLN A 151 1.91 4.38 -6.13
CA GLN A 151 1.78 5.69 -5.46
C GLN A 151 3.13 6.31 -5.10
N ILE A 152 4.24 5.57 -5.25
CA ILE A 152 5.59 6.13 -5.10
C ILE A 152 5.86 7.25 -6.12
N ILE A 153 5.35 7.10 -7.35
CA ILE A 153 5.49 8.11 -8.40
C ILE A 153 4.71 9.36 -8.01
N ALA A 154 3.43 9.21 -7.65
CA ALA A 154 2.58 10.33 -7.23
C ALA A 154 3.14 11.09 -6.02
N ASN A 155 3.73 10.39 -5.04
CA ASN A 155 4.37 11.03 -3.90
C ASN A 155 5.67 11.75 -4.27
N ASN A 156 6.51 11.14 -5.12
CA ASN A 156 7.75 11.78 -5.56
C ASN A 156 7.47 12.99 -6.46
N GLU A 157 6.46 12.95 -7.32
CA GLU A 157 6.04 14.10 -8.12
C GLU A 157 5.58 15.27 -7.25
N GLN A 158 4.80 15.01 -6.19
CA GLN A 158 4.42 16.03 -5.19
C GLN A 158 5.64 16.64 -4.49
N LEU A 159 6.64 15.81 -4.16
CA LEU A 159 7.86 16.30 -3.54
C LEU A 159 8.64 17.23 -4.48
N HIS A 160 8.87 16.76 -5.72
CA HIS A 160 9.64 17.51 -6.71
C HIS A 160 8.92 18.73 -7.27
N SER A 161 7.58 18.80 -7.21
CA SER A 161 6.84 19.99 -7.62
C SER A 161 7.00 21.17 -6.67
N HIS A 162 7.43 20.92 -5.43
CA HIS A 162 7.56 21.94 -4.38
C HIS A 162 8.98 22.10 -3.85
N HIS A 163 9.85 21.11 -4.08
CA HIS A 163 11.19 21.08 -3.53
C HIS A 163 12.20 20.53 -4.54
N GLU A 164 13.37 21.15 -4.59
CA GLU A 164 14.54 20.59 -5.28
C GLU A 164 15.16 19.49 -4.40
N ALA A 165 14.42 18.39 -4.25
CA ALA A 165 14.85 17.24 -3.46
C ALA A 165 15.86 16.40 -4.26
N ASP A 166 17.08 16.30 -3.75
CA ASP A 166 18.12 15.41 -4.27
C ASP A 166 18.02 14.02 -3.63
N VAL A 167 17.09 13.22 -4.15
CA VAL A 167 16.87 11.86 -3.66
C VAL A 167 17.97 10.95 -4.22
N LYS A 168 18.75 10.33 -3.34
CA LYS A 168 19.80 9.38 -3.76
C LYS A 168 19.28 7.94 -3.89
N ILE A 169 18.35 7.55 -3.03
CA ILE A 169 17.85 6.18 -2.93
C ILE A 169 16.37 6.19 -2.58
N ASP A 170 15.57 5.50 -3.40
CA ASP A 170 14.18 5.19 -3.12
C ASP A 170 14.07 3.76 -2.56
N ILE A 171 13.44 3.62 -1.39
CA ILE A 171 13.32 2.35 -0.67
C ILE A 171 11.84 1.97 -0.56
N ALA A 172 11.48 0.78 -1.06
CA ALA A 172 10.09 0.32 -1.02
C ALA A 172 9.95 -1.19 -0.76
N ASP A 173 8.76 -1.61 -0.34
CA ASP A 173 8.45 -3.02 -0.14
C ASP A 173 8.10 -3.75 -1.45
N ALA A 174 7.83 -5.05 -1.36
CA ALA A 174 7.54 -5.88 -2.53
C ALA A 174 6.23 -5.54 -3.25
N LYS A 175 5.36 -4.72 -2.66
CA LYS A 175 4.15 -4.22 -3.33
C LYS A 175 4.51 -3.22 -4.43
N TYR A 176 5.63 -2.52 -4.31
CA TYR A 176 6.13 -1.54 -5.26
C TYR A 176 7.08 -2.15 -6.31
N ASP A 177 7.23 -3.49 -6.33
CA ASP A 177 8.03 -4.21 -7.34
C ASP A 177 7.32 -4.24 -8.70
N ILE A 178 7.25 -3.07 -9.34
CA ILE A 178 6.58 -2.79 -10.60
C ILE A 178 7.59 -2.08 -11.50
N ILE A 179 7.75 -2.56 -12.75
CA ILE A 179 8.76 -2.05 -13.71
C ILE A 179 8.71 -0.52 -13.84
N LYS A 180 7.51 0.07 -13.90
CA LYS A 180 7.32 1.52 -14.00
C LYS A 180 7.97 2.31 -12.85
N ASN A 181 7.95 1.76 -11.63
CA ASN A 181 8.58 2.41 -10.49
C ASN A 181 10.11 2.42 -10.64
N TYR A 182 10.70 1.30 -11.05
CA TYR A 182 12.15 1.22 -11.31
C TYR A 182 12.60 2.19 -12.40
N GLN A 183 11.82 2.32 -13.48
CA GLN A 183 12.08 3.26 -14.56
C GLN A 183 12.05 4.69 -14.05
N TYR A 184 10.94 5.08 -13.40
CA TYR A 184 10.78 6.42 -12.85
C TYR A 184 11.90 6.81 -11.87
N ILE A 185 12.22 5.92 -10.92
CA ILE A 185 13.27 6.17 -9.91
C ILE A 185 14.62 6.44 -10.59
N ARG A 186 14.99 5.63 -11.58
CA ARG A 186 16.25 5.77 -12.32
C ARG A 186 16.27 7.02 -13.20
N GLU A 187 15.16 7.36 -13.84
CA GLU A 187 15.01 8.58 -14.65
C GLU A 187 15.20 9.84 -13.79
N LYS A 188 14.83 9.78 -12.50
CA LYS A 188 15.09 10.85 -11.52
C LYS A 188 16.50 10.83 -10.92
N GLY A 189 17.35 9.88 -11.32
CA GLY A 189 18.74 9.78 -10.84
C GLY A 189 18.92 9.01 -9.53
N SER A 190 17.83 8.48 -8.95
CA SER A 190 17.84 7.68 -7.72
C SER A 190 18.18 6.20 -7.99
N ILE A 191 18.69 5.51 -6.95
CA ILE A 191 18.86 4.06 -6.97
C ILE A 191 17.62 3.37 -6.35
N PRO A 192 16.96 2.43 -7.04
CA PRO A 192 15.83 1.68 -6.48
C PRO A 192 16.28 0.54 -5.56
N ILE A 193 15.81 0.56 -4.31
CA ILE A 193 15.93 -0.52 -3.33
C ILE A 193 14.53 -1.04 -3.00
N ILE A 194 14.02 -1.87 -3.90
CA ILE A 194 12.67 -2.44 -3.81
C ILE A 194 12.76 -3.94 -3.59
N ASP A 195 12.02 -4.41 -2.57
CA ASP A 195 11.94 -5.83 -2.27
C ASP A 195 11.35 -6.64 -3.43
N TYR A 196 11.94 -7.80 -3.71
CA TYR A 196 11.53 -8.61 -4.83
C TYR A 196 10.25 -9.39 -4.53
N ASN A 197 9.23 -9.24 -5.38
CA ASN A 197 7.94 -9.90 -5.25
C ASN A 197 7.94 -11.26 -5.95
N ARG A 198 8.02 -12.32 -5.15
CA ARG A 198 8.09 -13.72 -5.60
C ARG A 198 6.74 -14.42 -5.72
N ARG A 199 5.61 -13.73 -5.46
CA ARG A 199 4.29 -14.39 -5.25
C ARG A 199 3.81 -15.25 -6.41
N ASN A 200 4.26 -14.97 -7.63
CA ASN A 200 3.87 -15.68 -8.85
C ASN A 200 5.04 -16.43 -9.50
N GLU A 201 6.11 -16.72 -8.74
CA GLU A 201 7.27 -17.46 -9.24
C GLU A 201 7.30 -18.89 -8.72
N ASP A 202 7.71 -19.81 -9.59
CA ASP A 202 8.10 -21.15 -9.17
C ASP A 202 9.51 -21.10 -8.55
N LEU A 203 9.58 -21.35 -7.25
CA LEU A 203 10.82 -21.41 -6.47
C LEU A 203 11.32 -22.85 -6.27
N SER A 204 10.76 -23.82 -6.99
CA SER A 204 11.28 -25.19 -7.03
C SER A 204 12.74 -25.20 -7.49
N LYS A 205 13.53 -26.16 -6.98
CA LYS A 205 14.96 -26.28 -7.34
C LYS A 205 15.15 -26.40 -8.85
N SER A 206 14.30 -27.17 -9.51
CA SER A 206 14.29 -27.34 -10.97
C SER A 206 14.03 -26.03 -11.70
N ALA A 207 13.01 -25.25 -11.29
CA ALA A 207 12.71 -23.97 -11.93
C ALA A 207 13.83 -22.93 -11.74
N ILE A 208 14.44 -22.89 -10.55
CA ILE A 208 15.58 -22.00 -10.25
C ILE A 208 16.81 -22.36 -11.09
N LEU A 209 17.10 -23.65 -11.28
CA LEU A 209 18.20 -24.09 -12.13
C LEU A 209 17.92 -23.79 -13.61
N ASN A 210 16.71 -24.08 -14.09
CA ASN A 210 16.30 -23.85 -15.48
C ASN A 210 16.35 -22.36 -15.87
N ARG A 211 15.92 -21.46 -14.98
CA ARG A 211 16.01 -20.01 -15.24
C ARG A 211 17.44 -19.45 -15.11
N GLY A 212 18.35 -20.20 -14.49
CA GLY A 212 19.78 -19.89 -14.46
C GLY A 212 20.23 -18.83 -13.44
N TYR A 213 19.37 -18.44 -12.51
CA TYR A 213 19.70 -17.53 -11.40
C TYR A 213 18.84 -17.74 -10.15
N ASP A 214 19.38 -17.39 -8.97
CA ASP A 214 18.70 -17.51 -7.68
C ASP A 214 17.65 -16.41 -7.42
N GLN A 215 17.03 -16.45 -6.25
CA GLN A 215 16.03 -15.48 -5.81
C GLN A 215 16.55 -14.05 -5.53
N ASN A 216 17.86 -13.84 -5.60
CA ASN A 216 18.52 -12.53 -5.53
C ASN A 216 18.93 -12.03 -6.92
N GLY A 217 18.75 -12.86 -7.97
CA GLY A 217 19.21 -12.57 -9.32
C GLY A 217 20.66 -12.95 -9.57
N TRP A 218 21.25 -13.79 -8.73
CA TRP A 218 22.65 -14.21 -8.88
C TRP A 218 22.69 -15.45 -9.79
N PRO A 219 23.40 -15.39 -10.92
CA PRO A 219 23.44 -16.50 -11.85
C PRO A 219 24.27 -17.67 -11.33
N PHE A 220 23.97 -18.86 -11.83
CA PHE A 220 24.81 -20.04 -11.64
C PHE A 220 25.98 -20.06 -12.64
N ALA A 221 27.16 -20.47 -12.16
CA ALA A 221 28.28 -20.82 -13.03
C ALA A 221 28.04 -22.19 -13.70
N PRO A 222 28.78 -22.53 -14.78
CA PRO A 222 28.64 -23.82 -15.45
C PRO A 222 28.82 -25.04 -14.54
N CYS A 223 29.58 -24.89 -13.44
CA CYS A 223 29.74 -25.93 -12.42
C CYS A 223 28.61 -25.97 -11.37
N GLY A 224 27.49 -25.28 -11.59
CA GLY A 224 26.32 -25.28 -10.70
C GLY A 224 26.43 -24.41 -9.43
N LEU A 225 27.60 -23.82 -9.15
CA LEU A 225 27.77 -22.92 -8.00
C LEU A 225 27.27 -21.50 -8.31
N LEU A 226 26.71 -20.82 -7.29
CA LEU A 226 26.31 -19.43 -7.42
C LEU A 226 27.51 -18.50 -7.60
N THR A 227 27.39 -17.61 -8.57
CA THR A 227 28.32 -16.49 -8.75
C THR A 227 28.11 -15.42 -7.67
N ARG A 228 29.03 -14.46 -7.61
CA ARG A 228 28.96 -13.30 -6.71
C ARG A 228 29.05 -12.00 -7.54
N PRO A 229 28.38 -10.92 -7.12
CA PRO A 229 28.50 -9.63 -7.77
C PRO A 229 29.96 -9.14 -7.80
N ASN A 230 30.38 -8.57 -8.92
CA ASN A 230 31.73 -8.08 -9.20
C ASN A 230 31.71 -6.63 -9.76
N GLY A 231 30.77 -5.83 -9.28
CA GLY A 231 30.64 -4.42 -9.66
C GLY A 231 29.61 -4.16 -10.74
N PHE A 232 29.02 -2.96 -10.65
CA PHE A 232 28.05 -2.44 -11.59
C PHE A 232 28.74 -1.52 -12.60
N ASP A 233 28.42 -1.70 -13.87
CA ASP A 233 28.94 -0.94 -15.00
C ASP A 233 27.90 0.12 -15.38
N GLN A 234 28.16 1.37 -14.98
CA GLN A 234 27.24 2.50 -15.18
C GLN A 234 27.03 2.81 -16.66
N ALA A 235 28.07 2.71 -17.49
CA ALA A 235 27.98 3.03 -18.92
C ALA A 235 27.05 2.05 -19.66
N HIS A 236 27.10 0.77 -19.30
CA HIS A 236 26.30 -0.28 -19.95
C HIS A 236 25.06 -0.70 -19.14
N GLN A 237 24.80 -0.06 -18.00
CA GLN A 237 23.68 -0.35 -17.10
C GLN A 237 23.52 -1.85 -16.78
N ARG A 238 24.64 -2.49 -16.39
CA ARG A 238 24.70 -3.94 -16.16
C ARG A 238 25.54 -4.30 -14.96
N LEU A 239 25.17 -5.40 -14.32
CA LEU A 239 25.90 -5.98 -13.20
C LEU A 239 26.73 -7.17 -13.68
N THR A 240 28.00 -7.19 -13.31
CA THR A 240 28.88 -8.33 -13.58
C THR A 240 28.87 -9.30 -12.42
N PHE A 241 28.77 -10.58 -12.71
CA PHE A 241 28.86 -11.65 -11.73
C PHE A 241 30.01 -12.59 -12.06
N CYS A 242 30.80 -12.96 -11.06
CA CYS A 242 31.95 -13.84 -11.23
C CYS A 242 31.86 -15.06 -10.31
N CYS A 243 32.36 -16.21 -10.74
CA CYS A 243 32.40 -17.39 -9.88
C CYS A 243 33.53 -17.34 -8.85
N PHE A 244 34.56 -16.49 -9.07
CA PHE A 244 35.74 -16.32 -8.22
C PHE A 244 36.45 -17.62 -7.85
N LYS A 245 36.34 -18.63 -8.74
CA LYS A 245 36.88 -19.98 -8.54
C LYS A 245 36.48 -20.58 -7.19
N GLN A 246 35.26 -20.29 -6.72
CA GLN A 246 34.75 -20.78 -5.43
C GLN A 246 34.82 -22.32 -5.31
N CYS A 247 34.72 -23.05 -6.43
CA CYS A 247 34.88 -24.51 -6.47
C CYS A 247 36.24 -24.98 -5.94
N LEU A 248 37.31 -24.20 -6.10
CA LEU A 248 38.66 -24.53 -5.64
C LEU A 248 38.85 -24.29 -4.13
N LYS A 249 37.89 -23.63 -3.49
CA LYS A 249 37.92 -23.29 -2.05
C LYS A 249 36.97 -24.16 -1.23
N LEU A 250 36.33 -25.15 -1.86
CA LEU A 250 35.41 -26.07 -1.19
C LEU A 250 36.18 -27.05 -0.30
N ARG A 251 35.54 -27.46 0.80
CA ARG A 251 36.02 -28.59 1.61
C ARG A 251 35.88 -29.90 0.83
N GLU A 252 36.68 -30.89 1.18
CA GLU A 252 36.80 -32.15 0.44
C GLU A 252 35.46 -32.86 0.18
N THR A 253 34.57 -32.94 1.18
CA THR A 253 33.24 -33.55 1.04
C THR A 253 32.35 -32.79 0.06
N ALA A 254 32.36 -31.46 0.11
CA ALA A 254 31.58 -30.62 -0.82
C ALA A 254 32.16 -30.68 -2.24
N LEU A 255 33.48 -30.79 -2.38
CA LEU A 255 34.15 -30.94 -3.67
C LEU A 255 33.82 -32.28 -4.32
N LYS A 256 33.88 -33.39 -3.56
CA LYS A 256 33.46 -34.73 -4.03
C LYS A 256 32.02 -34.73 -4.52
N ASN A 257 31.11 -34.11 -3.76
CA ASN A 257 29.71 -33.97 -4.17
C ASN A 257 29.55 -33.15 -5.46
N LEU A 258 30.30 -32.04 -5.61
CA LEU A 258 30.25 -31.24 -6.83
C LEU A 258 30.79 -32.01 -8.04
N GLN A 259 31.88 -32.77 -7.85
CA GLN A 259 32.52 -33.57 -8.89
C GLN A 259 31.66 -34.74 -9.39
N SER A 260 30.65 -35.18 -8.62
CA SER A 260 29.68 -36.18 -9.07
C SER A 260 28.84 -35.72 -10.28
N GLY A 261 28.66 -34.40 -10.45
CA GLY A 261 27.88 -33.81 -11.55
C GLY A 261 28.66 -32.87 -12.46
N TYR A 262 29.89 -32.47 -12.09
CA TYR A 262 30.66 -31.45 -12.83
C TYR A 262 32.16 -31.75 -12.84
N ASN A 263 32.78 -31.73 -14.01
CA ASN A 263 34.24 -31.88 -14.11
C ASN A 263 34.96 -30.55 -13.87
N ILE A 264 35.43 -30.33 -12.63
CA ILE A 264 36.11 -29.08 -12.24
C ILE A 264 37.50 -28.95 -12.87
N SER A 265 38.23 -30.05 -13.10
CA SER A 265 39.57 -29.99 -13.69
C SER A 265 39.54 -29.59 -15.17
N GLN A 266 38.44 -29.86 -15.86
CA GLN A 266 38.21 -29.46 -17.26
C GLN A 266 37.44 -28.14 -17.39
N CYS A 267 37.31 -27.34 -16.33
CA CYS A 267 36.60 -26.08 -16.39
C CYS A 267 37.31 -25.09 -17.34
N PRO A 268 36.65 -24.62 -18.43
CA PRO A 268 37.29 -23.74 -19.42
C PRO A 268 37.64 -22.37 -18.84
N HIS A 269 37.03 -21.99 -17.71
CA HIS A 269 37.24 -20.70 -17.06
C HIS A 269 38.31 -20.75 -15.96
N ILE A 270 38.99 -21.88 -15.76
CA ILE A 270 39.94 -22.05 -14.64
C ILE A 270 41.16 -21.12 -14.76
N LEU A 271 41.58 -20.81 -15.99
CA LEU A 271 42.71 -19.93 -16.28
C LEU A 271 42.36 -18.43 -16.11
N ASN A 272 41.09 -18.06 -16.29
CA ASN A 272 40.64 -16.67 -16.15
C ASN A 272 40.88 -16.15 -14.73
N ARG A 273 41.27 -14.87 -14.59
CA ARG A 273 41.56 -14.26 -13.27
C ARG A 273 40.41 -14.43 -12.26
N THR A 274 39.18 -14.12 -12.67
CA THR A 274 37.97 -14.21 -11.83
C THR A 274 37.13 -15.46 -12.07
N GLY A 275 37.58 -16.37 -12.93
CA GLY A 275 36.83 -17.55 -13.35
C GLY A 275 35.77 -17.24 -14.41
N PHE A 276 34.63 -17.93 -14.33
CA PHE A 276 33.46 -17.66 -15.15
C PHE A 276 32.88 -16.29 -14.80
N ALA A 277 32.51 -15.51 -15.81
CA ALA A 277 31.84 -14.24 -15.67
C ALA A 277 30.55 -14.21 -16.49
N LYS A 278 29.49 -13.62 -15.92
CA LYS A 278 28.22 -13.35 -16.60
C LYS A 278 27.80 -11.92 -16.34
N HIS A 279 27.44 -11.22 -17.41
CA HIS A 279 26.89 -9.88 -17.33
C HIS A 279 25.36 -9.95 -17.42
N MET A 280 24.66 -9.24 -16.54
CA MET A 280 23.20 -9.13 -16.58
C MET A 280 22.81 -7.67 -16.62
N SER A 281 22.03 -7.27 -17.63
CA SER A 281 21.64 -5.87 -17.84
C SER A 281 20.34 -5.52 -17.12
N ILE A 282 20.21 -4.26 -16.70
CA ILE A 282 18.95 -3.71 -16.19
C ILE A 282 17.88 -3.74 -17.28
N LYS A 283 18.24 -3.50 -18.54
CA LYS A 283 17.31 -3.54 -19.67
C LYS A 283 16.61 -4.88 -19.80
N GLU A 284 17.35 -5.97 -19.67
CA GLU A 284 16.82 -7.34 -19.76
C GLU A 284 16.09 -7.75 -18.47
N TYR A 285 16.59 -7.32 -17.31
CA TYR A 285 16.08 -7.75 -16.01
C TYR A 285 15.82 -6.57 -15.05
N PRO A 286 14.86 -5.67 -15.37
CA PRO A 286 14.74 -4.35 -14.72
C PRO A 286 14.36 -4.38 -13.23
N ARG A 287 13.68 -5.44 -12.78
CA ARG A 287 13.28 -5.68 -11.38
C ARG A 287 14.31 -6.47 -10.57
N LEU A 288 15.10 -7.28 -11.27
CA LEU A 288 15.98 -8.28 -10.67
C LEU A 288 17.39 -7.69 -10.46
N ILE A 289 17.90 -6.95 -11.44
CA ILE A 289 19.22 -6.33 -11.40
C ILE A 289 19.11 -4.90 -10.91
N ASN A 290 19.92 -4.59 -9.91
CA ASN A 290 20.05 -3.27 -9.29
C ASN A 290 21.52 -2.89 -9.23
N GLU A 291 21.76 -1.58 -9.24
CA GLU A 291 23.01 -0.88 -9.06
C GLU A 291 23.69 -1.31 -7.74
N ILE A 292 22.88 -1.46 -6.69
CA ILE A 292 23.26 -2.11 -5.44
C ILE A 292 22.65 -3.52 -5.45
N PRO A 293 23.45 -4.58 -5.62
CA PRO A 293 22.92 -5.92 -5.85
C PRO A 293 22.19 -6.49 -4.62
N ARG A 294 21.03 -7.09 -4.84
CA ARG A 294 20.24 -7.77 -3.81
C ARG A 294 21.05 -8.93 -3.20
N GLY A 295 20.84 -9.21 -1.92
CA GLY A 295 21.58 -10.25 -1.18
C GLY A 295 23.00 -9.86 -0.77
N THR A 296 23.42 -8.62 -1.06
CA THR A 296 24.68 -8.07 -0.53
C THR A 296 24.44 -7.39 0.82
N LYS A 297 25.47 -7.39 1.68
CA LYS A 297 25.42 -6.66 2.98
C LYS A 297 25.04 -5.18 2.80
N ARG A 298 25.48 -4.54 1.71
CA ARG A 298 25.16 -3.14 1.40
C ARG A 298 23.67 -2.96 1.15
N TYR A 299 23.08 -3.80 0.30
CA TYR A 299 21.64 -3.80 0.04
C TYR A 299 20.84 -3.99 1.33
N ASP A 300 21.21 -4.99 2.14
CA ASP A 300 20.48 -5.30 3.37
C ASP A 300 20.57 -4.18 4.41
N THR A 301 21.72 -3.50 4.50
CA THR A 301 21.89 -2.34 5.38
C THR A 301 20.99 -1.18 4.97
N ILE A 302 20.90 -0.87 3.67
CA ILE A 302 20.04 0.22 3.17
C ILE A 302 18.57 -0.15 3.32
N LYS A 303 18.20 -1.38 2.93
CA LYS A 303 16.84 -1.91 3.05
C LYS A 303 16.27 -1.78 4.47
N LYS A 304 17.09 -1.93 5.53
CA LYS A 304 16.64 -1.78 6.92
C LYS A 304 16.08 -0.39 7.24
N LEU A 305 16.46 0.65 6.49
CA LEU A 305 15.95 2.01 6.65
C LEU A 305 14.45 2.12 6.31
N ARG A 306 13.87 1.14 5.59
CA ARG A 306 12.42 1.05 5.31
C ARG A 306 11.57 1.12 6.58
N SER A 307 12.10 0.67 7.72
CA SER A 307 11.43 0.76 9.02
C SER A 307 11.09 2.20 9.46
N ALA A 308 11.68 3.22 8.84
CA ALA A 308 11.31 4.63 9.07
C ALA A 308 9.84 4.91 8.70
N ALA A 309 9.36 4.35 7.59
CA ALA A 309 7.96 4.50 7.18
C ALA A 309 7.00 3.79 8.15
N GLU A 310 7.40 2.62 8.67
CA GLU A 310 6.65 1.89 9.70
C GLU A 310 6.57 2.68 11.00
N ARG A 311 7.69 3.26 11.46
CA ARG A 311 7.72 4.16 12.63
C ARG A 311 6.84 5.39 12.43
N ALA A 312 6.88 6.02 11.26
CA ALA A 312 6.04 7.16 10.94
C ALA A 312 4.55 6.81 11.03
N ASN A 313 4.17 5.66 10.47
CA ASN A 313 2.81 5.13 10.56
C ASN A 313 2.38 4.84 12.02
N SER A 314 3.26 4.24 12.83
CA SER A 314 3.01 4.00 14.26
C SER A 314 2.80 5.31 14.99
N THR A 315 3.69 6.28 14.82
CA THR A 315 3.58 7.58 15.52
C THR A 315 2.28 8.30 15.17
N ILE A 316 1.86 8.28 13.91
CA ILE A 316 0.58 8.89 13.51
C ILE A 316 -0.62 8.19 14.17
N LYS A 317 -0.61 6.87 14.26
CA LYS A 317 -1.75 6.07 14.73
C LYS A 317 -1.82 5.90 16.24
N GLU A 318 -0.68 5.71 16.89
CA GLU A 318 -0.57 5.28 18.29
C GLU A 318 -0.18 6.44 19.21
N ASP A 319 0.77 7.29 18.78
CA ASP A 319 1.24 8.41 19.61
C ASP A 319 0.36 9.66 19.41
N ILE A 320 0.16 10.08 18.15
CA ILE A 320 -0.62 11.28 17.79
C ILE A 320 -2.12 10.96 17.77
N LYS A 321 -2.48 9.71 17.42
CA LYS A 321 -3.87 9.18 17.37
C LYS A 321 -4.81 9.88 16.40
N ILE A 322 -4.31 10.73 15.51
CA ILE A 322 -5.13 11.43 14.50
C ILE A 322 -5.80 10.46 13.51
N LEU A 323 -5.19 9.29 13.28
CA LEU A 323 -5.73 8.23 12.41
C LEU A 323 -6.18 6.96 13.15
N GLU A 324 -6.34 6.97 14.47
CA GLU A 324 -6.69 5.75 15.23
C GLU A 324 -8.07 5.20 14.81
N LYS A 325 -9.08 6.08 14.66
CA LYS A 325 -10.44 5.76 14.20
C LYS A 325 -11.12 6.98 13.59
N PRO A 326 -10.65 7.48 12.44
CA PRO A 326 -11.15 8.73 11.88
C PRO A 326 -12.62 8.60 11.47
N ARG A 327 -13.45 9.54 11.93
CA ARG A 327 -14.87 9.63 11.54
C ARG A 327 -15.02 10.63 10.39
N VAL A 328 -14.43 10.28 9.25
CA VAL A 328 -14.43 11.13 8.06
C VAL A 328 -15.19 10.45 6.94
N LEU A 329 -15.98 11.25 6.22
CA LEU A 329 -16.74 10.85 5.04
C LEU A 329 -16.29 11.72 3.87
N SER A 330 -16.26 11.12 2.67
CA SER A 330 -15.78 11.67 1.40
C SER A 330 -14.27 11.67 1.23
N GLY A 331 -13.85 11.48 -0.02
CA GLY A 331 -12.43 11.42 -0.38
C GLY A 331 -11.73 12.74 -0.11
N PHE A 332 -12.42 13.86 -0.35
CA PHE A 332 -11.90 15.20 -0.10
C PHE A 332 -11.56 15.42 1.38
N ARG A 333 -12.50 15.15 2.29
CA ARG A 333 -12.25 15.33 3.73
C ARG A 333 -11.22 14.33 4.24
N SER A 334 -11.24 13.09 3.72
CA SER A 334 -10.23 12.08 4.07
C SER A 334 -8.84 12.50 3.61
N ASN A 335 -8.71 13.17 2.47
CA ASN A 335 -7.44 13.71 2.00
C ASN A 335 -6.95 14.83 2.91
N ILE A 336 -7.82 15.80 3.27
CA ILE A 336 -7.47 16.86 4.24
C ILE A 336 -6.95 16.26 5.55
N LEU A 337 -7.66 15.27 6.11
CA LEU A 337 -7.22 14.61 7.34
C LEU A 337 -5.84 13.92 7.15
N GLY A 338 -5.63 13.26 6.02
CA GLY A 338 -4.34 12.65 5.67
C GLY A 338 -3.21 13.67 5.65
N GLN A 339 -3.42 14.80 4.97
CA GLN A 339 -2.44 15.90 4.92
C GLN A 339 -2.17 16.48 6.32
N MET A 340 -3.22 16.74 7.11
CA MET A 340 -3.08 17.22 8.49
C MET A 340 -2.29 16.24 9.37
N ALA A 341 -2.46 14.93 9.18
CA ALA A 341 -1.69 13.91 9.88
C ALA A 341 -0.20 13.96 9.50
N GLY A 342 0.11 14.11 8.20
CA GLY A 342 1.47 14.30 7.71
C GLY A 342 2.12 15.56 8.27
N ILE A 343 1.45 16.71 8.19
CA ILE A 343 1.92 18.00 8.72
C ILE A 343 2.17 17.92 10.22
N THR A 344 1.26 17.30 10.96
CA THR A 344 1.40 17.17 12.43
C THR A 344 2.60 16.30 12.78
N LEU A 345 2.82 15.19 12.05
CA LEU A 345 4.01 14.36 12.23
C LEU A 345 5.29 15.14 11.87
N LEU A 346 5.27 15.92 10.78
CA LEU A 346 6.40 16.75 10.36
C LEU A 346 6.79 17.73 11.47
N LEU A 347 5.83 18.53 11.95
CA LEU A 347 6.03 19.51 13.02
C LEU A 347 6.53 18.83 14.29
N LYS A 348 5.92 17.71 14.70
CA LYS A 348 6.36 16.95 15.87
C LYS A 348 7.83 16.56 15.76
N ARG A 349 8.25 16.02 14.62
CA ARG A 349 9.62 15.53 14.42
C ARG A 349 10.62 16.68 14.28
N ALA A 350 10.28 17.73 13.54
CA ALA A 350 11.12 18.91 13.37
C ALA A 350 11.34 19.66 14.70
N LEU A 351 10.27 19.92 15.46
CA LEU A 351 10.38 20.60 16.76
C LEU A 351 11.11 19.74 17.79
N SER A 352 10.85 18.43 17.83
CA SER A 352 11.58 17.51 18.72
C SER A 352 13.08 17.49 18.39
N PHE A 353 13.43 17.55 17.11
CA PHE A 353 14.82 17.67 16.67
C PHE A 353 15.45 18.98 17.15
N ILE A 354 14.80 20.12 16.94
CA ILE A 354 15.28 21.44 17.39
C ILE A 354 15.52 21.41 18.91
N VAL A 355 14.53 21.01 19.70
CA VAL A 355 14.66 20.93 21.17
C VAL A 355 15.81 20.03 21.59
N LYS A 356 15.96 18.86 20.95
CA LYS A 356 17.06 17.94 21.24
C LYS A 356 18.42 18.56 20.96
N ILE A 357 18.59 19.20 19.80
CA ILE A 357 19.86 19.82 19.41
C ILE A 357 20.17 21.04 20.29
N THR A 358 19.20 21.91 20.56
CA THR A 358 19.35 23.05 21.49
C THR A 358 19.81 22.59 22.87
N ASN A 359 19.22 21.51 23.41
CA ASN A 359 19.63 20.94 24.69
C ASN A 359 21.05 20.34 24.67
N GLN A 360 21.51 19.82 23.53
CA GLN A 360 22.88 19.33 23.39
C GLN A 360 23.89 20.48 23.37
N PHE A 361 23.57 21.56 22.64
CA PHE A 361 24.38 22.78 22.63
C PHE A 361 24.46 23.43 24.02
N ALA A 362 23.33 23.55 24.73
CA ALA A 362 23.30 24.12 26.08
C ALA A 362 24.14 23.32 27.11
N LYS A 363 24.39 22.04 26.84
CA LYS A 363 25.21 21.15 27.68
C LYS A 363 26.68 21.09 27.26
N SER A 364 27.11 21.92 26.31
CA SER A 364 28.49 21.94 25.77
C SER A 364 28.99 20.57 25.31
N LEU A 365 28.08 19.68 24.89
CA LEU A 365 28.44 18.39 24.33
C LEU A 365 28.91 18.61 22.90
N GLU A 366 30.11 18.13 22.55
CA GLU A 366 30.55 18.06 21.15
C GLU A 366 29.49 17.33 20.32
N LEU A 367 28.88 18.04 19.37
CA LEU A 367 28.03 17.44 18.35
C LEU A 367 28.91 16.63 17.40
N ARG A 368 29.23 15.40 17.78
CA ARG A 368 29.82 14.47 16.83
C ARG A 368 28.70 14.00 15.90
N PRO A 369 28.83 14.22 14.58
CA PRO A 369 27.87 13.68 13.66
C PRO A 369 27.81 12.16 13.89
N PRO A 370 26.60 11.59 13.90
CA PRO A 370 26.46 10.18 14.14
C PRO A 370 27.28 9.38 13.13
N PRO A 371 27.95 8.28 13.56
CA PRO A 371 28.72 7.48 12.63
C PRO A 371 27.77 6.89 11.57
N ILE A 372 27.89 7.38 10.34
CA ILE A 372 27.22 6.80 9.18
C ILE A 372 27.99 5.53 8.81
N PRO A 373 27.33 4.37 8.68
CA PRO A 373 28.01 3.16 8.22
C PRO A 373 28.80 3.41 6.94
N LYS A 374 30.07 2.95 6.86
CA LYS A 374 30.92 3.13 5.67
C LYS A 374 30.24 2.70 4.36
N SER A 375 29.40 1.66 4.42
CA SER A 375 28.60 1.16 3.29
C SER A 375 27.61 2.18 2.71
N ILE A 376 27.21 3.15 3.53
CA ILE A 376 26.29 4.25 3.21
C ILE A 376 27.09 5.53 2.87
N GLN A 377 28.23 5.78 3.52
CA GLN A 377 29.11 6.92 3.19
C GLN A 377 29.52 6.93 1.71
N ASN A 378 29.84 5.76 1.14
CA ASN A 378 30.18 5.61 -0.29
C ASN A 378 28.98 5.81 -1.26
N ILE A 379 27.78 6.10 -0.76
CA ILE A 379 26.62 6.52 -1.57
C ILE A 379 26.58 8.05 -1.66
N ILE A 380 26.98 8.73 -0.58
CA ILE A 380 27.04 10.19 -0.47
C ILE A 380 28.28 10.74 -1.20
N GLN A 381 29.37 9.96 -1.28
CA GLN A 381 30.63 10.35 -1.93
C GLN A 381 30.75 9.94 -3.41
N LEU A 382 29.64 9.69 -4.12
CA LEU A 382 29.66 9.52 -5.58
C LEU A 382 29.62 10.89 -6.29
N GLU A 383 30.49 11.80 -5.85
CA GLU A 383 30.94 12.97 -6.63
C GLU A 383 32.36 12.72 -7.11
#